data_AF-A0A9P6SXU2-F1
#
_entry.id   AF-A0A9P6SXU2-F1
#
_cell.length_a   1.000
_cell.length_b   1.000
_cell.length_c   1.000
_cell.angle_alpha   90.00
_cell.angle_beta   90.00
_cell.angle_gamma   90.00
#
_symmetry.space_group_name_H-M   'P 1'
#
loop_
_entity.id
_entity.type
_entity.pdbx_description
1 polymer ?
#
loop_
_entity_poly.entity_id
_entity_poly.type
_entity_poly.pdbx_seq_one_letter_code
_entity_poly.pdbx_strand_id
1 'polypeptide(L)'
;MIPVVDPTSKKINYDRIQMIEFDGAPKLRLQLGGIQKCDLSAAIARRVLGFIDSFQNFYQVHLTTDLFDELAWRYMGIALETVGLTERFYRTIVYPVYGNKNWSQVKICLSNIFRLPLIQADVVEKLYAVKPLPSEDGRTYGDHIKMLLKASGEDDRHPALISRILASLPDAGREIVINKFGSPESIKTVGELVHFMRSYPSIH
;
A
#
# COMPACT_ATOMS: atom_id res chain seq x y z
N MET A 1 -26.59 10.68 -4.80
CA MET A 1 -25.69 11.29 -5.81
C MET A 1 -26.55 11.79 -6.96
N ILE A 2 -26.44 13.06 -7.37
CA ILE A 2 -27.18 13.59 -8.52
C ILE A 2 -26.21 13.63 -9.72
N PRO A 3 -26.43 12.85 -10.79
CA PRO A 3 -25.55 12.86 -11.95
C PRO A 3 -25.72 14.16 -12.72
N VAL A 4 -24.62 14.83 -13.02
CA VAL A 4 -24.61 16.00 -13.92
C VAL A 4 -24.25 15.49 -15.30
N VAL A 5 -25.19 15.53 -16.25
CA VAL A 5 -24.93 15.11 -17.63
C VAL A 5 -24.35 16.28 -18.41
N ASP A 6 -23.23 16.03 -19.10
CA ASP A 6 -22.66 16.99 -20.02
C ASP A 6 -23.62 17.21 -21.21
N PRO A 7 -24.06 18.45 -21.47
CA PRO A 7 -25.11 18.71 -22.45
C PRO A 7 -24.70 18.35 -23.88
N THR A 8 -23.39 18.37 -24.16
CA THR A 8 -22.79 18.16 -25.50
C THR A 8 -22.51 16.68 -25.77
N SER A 9 -21.83 16.00 -24.87
CA SER A 9 -21.41 14.60 -25.04
C SER A 9 -22.44 13.58 -24.55
N LYS A 10 -23.48 14.03 -23.83
CA LYS A 10 -24.50 13.18 -23.18
C LYS A 10 -23.92 12.19 -22.16
N LYS A 11 -22.65 12.33 -21.77
CA LYS A 11 -21.98 11.54 -20.74
C LYS A 11 -22.14 12.17 -19.36
N ILE A 12 -22.00 11.37 -18.32
CA ILE A 12 -21.94 11.90 -16.95
C ILE A 12 -20.65 12.70 -16.79
N ASN A 13 -20.78 13.96 -16.38
CA ASN A 13 -19.69 14.84 -16.00
C ASN A 13 -19.33 14.59 -14.53
N TYR A 14 -18.41 13.65 -14.32
CA TYR A 14 -17.93 13.26 -12.98
C TYR A 14 -17.20 14.39 -12.23
N ASP A 15 -16.73 15.43 -12.92
CA ASP A 15 -16.10 16.60 -12.30
C ASP A 15 -17.13 17.45 -11.53
N ARG A 16 -18.42 17.40 -11.93
CA ARG A 16 -19.49 18.25 -11.37
C ARG A 16 -20.43 17.52 -10.41
N ILE A 17 -20.22 16.23 -10.18
CA ILE A 17 -21.04 15.46 -9.23
C ILE A 17 -20.88 16.00 -7.81
N GLN A 18 -21.97 16.06 -7.04
CA GLN A 18 -21.87 16.36 -5.61
C GLN A 18 -21.30 15.15 -4.86
N MET A 19 -20.21 15.35 -4.13
CA MET A 19 -19.55 14.32 -3.33
C MET A 19 -20.38 14.01 -2.08
N ILE A 20 -20.43 12.73 -1.71
CA ILE A 20 -21.06 12.29 -0.47
C ILE A 20 -19.97 12.21 0.59
N GLU A 21 -20.19 12.78 1.76
CA GLU A 21 -19.29 12.58 2.90
C GLU A 21 -19.58 11.23 3.55
N PHE A 22 -18.54 10.43 3.77
CA PHE A 22 -18.65 9.16 4.46
C PHE A 22 -17.96 9.25 5.82
N ASP A 23 -18.69 8.91 6.86
CA ASP A 23 -18.12 8.77 8.20
C ASP A 23 -17.05 7.68 8.22
N GLY A 24 -15.93 7.96 8.87
CA GLY A 24 -14.80 7.03 8.95
C GLY A 24 -13.98 6.90 7.66
N ALA A 25 -14.21 7.75 6.64
CA ALA A 25 -13.41 7.73 5.43
C ALA A 25 -11.90 7.85 5.74
N PRO A 26 -11.05 7.01 5.14
CA PRO A 26 -9.62 7.01 5.40
C PRO A 26 -9.00 8.32 4.95
N LYS A 27 -8.15 8.89 5.83
CA LYS A 27 -7.38 10.11 5.57
C LYS A 27 -5.91 9.82 5.78
N LEU A 28 -5.05 10.34 4.92
CA LEU A 28 -3.61 10.13 5.06
C LEU A 28 -3.05 11.11 6.09
N ARG A 29 -2.45 10.60 7.17
CA ARG A 29 -1.71 11.42 8.14
C ARG A 29 -0.25 10.98 8.20
N LEU A 30 0.66 11.86 7.76
CA LEU A 30 2.10 11.65 7.87
C LEU A 30 2.64 12.18 9.19
N GLN A 31 2.44 11.43 10.26
CA GLN A 31 3.09 11.69 11.55
C GLN A 31 4.46 11.00 11.57
N LEU A 32 5.49 11.65 11.02
CA LEU A 32 6.85 11.08 10.92
C LEU A 32 7.76 11.44 12.11
N GLY A 33 7.22 12.11 13.13
CA GLY A 33 7.97 12.48 14.33
C GLY A 33 8.49 11.25 15.08
N GLY A 34 9.74 11.32 15.54
CA GLY A 34 10.39 10.24 16.30
C GLY A 34 10.92 9.07 15.46
N ILE A 35 10.76 9.10 14.14
CA ILE A 35 11.31 8.07 13.24
C ILE A 35 12.77 8.38 12.94
N GLN A 36 13.64 7.38 13.10
CA GLN A 36 15.05 7.52 12.75
C GLN A 36 15.22 7.79 11.25
N LYS A 37 16.23 8.60 10.87
CA LYS A 37 16.47 8.98 9.48
C LYS A 37 16.62 7.76 8.56
N CYS A 38 17.29 6.71 9.04
CA CYS A 38 17.48 5.46 8.31
C CYS A 38 16.17 4.70 8.06
N ASP A 39 15.11 4.93 8.84
CA ASP A 39 13.81 4.25 8.72
C ASP A 39 12.75 5.08 7.99
N LEU A 40 13.06 6.33 7.67
CA LEU A 40 12.12 7.29 7.11
C LEU A 40 11.52 6.79 5.78
N SER A 41 12.35 6.24 4.89
CA SER A 41 11.94 5.71 3.58
C SER A 41 10.88 4.61 3.73
N ALA A 42 11.15 3.57 4.52
CA ALA A 42 10.17 2.51 4.78
C ALA A 42 8.93 3.01 5.52
N ALA A 43 9.07 3.96 6.45
CA ALA A 43 7.92 4.53 7.15
C ALA A 43 6.99 5.32 6.22
N ILE A 44 7.55 6.10 5.30
CA ILE A 44 6.78 6.82 4.26
C ILE A 44 6.08 5.81 3.36
N ALA A 45 6.81 4.85 2.80
CA ALA A 45 6.24 3.84 1.92
C ALA A 45 5.10 3.06 2.60
N ARG A 46 5.31 2.63 3.85
CA ARG A 46 4.32 1.95 4.68
C ARG A 46 3.03 2.76 4.82
N ARG A 47 3.14 4.02 5.22
CA ARG A 47 1.98 4.89 5.45
C ARG A 47 1.23 5.17 4.17
N VAL A 48 1.94 5.45 3.08
CA VAL A 48 1.33 5.77 1.78
C VAL A 48 0.62 4.55 1.20
N LEU A 49 1.29 3.39 1.15
CA LEU A 49 0.70 2.18 0.56
C LEU A 49 -0.42 1.60 1.44
N GLY A 50 -0.26 1.61 2.76
CA GLY A 50 -1.32 1.21 3.69
C GLY A 50 -2.55 2.10 3.57
N PHE A 51 -2.35 3.41 3.37
CA PHE A 51 -3.43 4.34 3.09
C PHE A 51 -4.09 4.06 1.73
N ILE A 52 -3.33 3.83 0.66
CA ILE A 52 -3.87 3.49 -0.67
C ILE A 52 -4.77 2.25 -0.60
N ASP A 53 -4.34 1.21 0.13
CA ASP A 53 -5.13 -0.01 0.31
C ASP A 53 -6.40 0.22 1.13
N SER A 54 -6.27 0.95 2.24
CA SER A 54 -7.41 1.29 3.09
C SER A 54 -8.43 2.15 2.34
N PHE A 55 -7.93 3.10 1.54
CA PHE A 55 -8.74 3.96 0.68
C PHE A 55 -9.51 3.14 -0.35
N GLN A 56 -8.82 2.29 -1.10
CA GLN A 56 -9.46 1.46 -2.11
C GLN A 56 -10.52 0.55 -1.47
N ASN A 57 -10.17 -0.19 -0.42
CA ASN A 57 -11.09 -1.11 0.24
C ASN A 57 -12.31 -0.38 0.81
N PHE A 58 -12.12 0.78 1.44
CA PHE A 58 -13.24 1.56 2.00
C PHE A 58 -14.19 2.03 0.91
N TYR A 59 -13.67 2.69 -0.14
CA TYR A 59 -14.53 3.30 -1.14
C TYR A 59 -15.13 2.29 -2.12
N GLN A 60 -14.50 1.13 -2.37
CA GLN A 60 -15.11 0.05 -3.15
C GLN A 60 -16.27 -0.65 -2.42
N VAL A 61 -16.35 -0.55 -1.09
CA VAL A 61 -17.50 -1.01 -0.31
C VAL A 61 -18.66 -0.01 -0.38
N HIS A 62 -18.35 1.29 -0.43
CA HIS A 62 -19.36 2.37 -0.40
C HIS A 62 -19.81 2.84 -1.80
N LEU A 63 -19.01 2.58 -2.83
CA LEU A 63 -19.26 2.92 -4.22
C LEU A 63 -19.23 1.64 -5.05
N THR A 64 -19.99 1.59 -6.15
CA THR A 64 -19.81 0.52 -7.15
C THR A 64 -18.41 0.61 -7.76
N THR A 65 -17.87 -0.50 -8.27
CA THR A 65 -16.53 -0.55 -8.87
C THR A 65 -16.32 0.54 -9.93
N ASP A 66 -17.31 0.73 -10.81
CA ASP A 66 -17.25 1.73 -11.88
C ASP A 66 -17.25 3.16 -11.32
N LEU A 67 -18.10 3.43 -10.32
CA LEU A 67 -18.14 4.75 -9.68
C LEU A 67 -16.88 5.04 -8.87
N PHE A 68 -16.29 4.03 -8.24
CA PHE A 68 -15.01 4.16 -7.56
C PHE A 68 -13.93 4.58 -8.55
N ASP A 69 -13.82 3.90 -9.70
CA ASP A 69 -12.76 4.20 -10.67
C ASP A 69 -12.89 5.64 -11.20
N GLU A 70 -14.10 6.12 -11.48
CA GLU A 70 -14.37 7.46 -11.99
C GLU A 70 -14.23 8.59 -10.93
N LEU A 71 -14.51 8.30 -9.65
CA LEU A 71 -14.56 9.32 -8.58
C LEU A 71 -13.41 9.25 -7.59
N ALA A 72 -12.58 8.20 -7.62
CA ALA A 72 -11.51 8.01 -6.64
C ALA A 72 -10.57 9.21 -6.56
N TRP A 73 -10.27 9.87 -7.69
CA TRP A 73 -9.41 11.06 -7.70
C TRP A 73 -10.01 12.22 -6.89
N ARG A 74 -11.33 12.40 -6.90
CA ARG A 74 -11.98 13.48 -6.13
C ARG A 74 -11.92 13.20 -4.64
N TYR A 75 -12.29 11.98 -4.24
CA TYR A 75 -12.20 11.54 -2.85
C TYR A 75 -10.75 11.55 -2.34
N MET A 76 -9.78 11.25 -3.20
CA MET A 76 -8.36 11.28 -2.85
C MET A 76 -7.90 12.70 -2.50
N GLY A 77 -8.30 13.72 -3.26
CA GLY A 77 -7.94 15.11 -2.96
C GLY A 77 -8.42 15.57 -1.58
N ILE A 78 -9.62 15.16 -1.17
CA ILE A 78 -10.16 15.42 0.18
C ILE A 78 -9.36 14.67 1.24
N ALA A 79 -9.04 13.39 1.00
CA ALA A 79 -8.28 12.58 1.94
C ALA A 79 -6.84 13.08 2.17
N LEU A 80 -6.25 13.78 1.19
CA LEU A 80 -4.91 14.37 1.25
C LEU A 80 -4.86 15.77 1.87
N GLU A 81 -6.00 16.41 2.14
CA GLU A 81 -6.03 17.76 2.73
C GLU A 81 -5.32 17.79 4.08
N THR A 82 -5.46 16.71 4.85
CA THR A 82 -4.81 16.55 6.16
C THR A 82 -3.28 16.50 6.13
N VAL A 83 -2.67 16.34 4.95
CA VAL A 83 -1.21 16.41 4.76
C VAL A 83 -0.79 17.63 3.92
N GLY A 84 -1.71 18.55 3.61
CA GLY A 84 -1.43 19.75 2.83
C GLY A 84 -1.03 19.47 1.37
N LEU A 85 -1.44 18.32 0.81
CA LEU A 85 -1.04 17.88 -0.53
C LEU A 85 -2.15 17.99 -1.58
N THR A 86 -3.35 18.44 -1.20
CA THR A 86 -4.51 18.52 -2.09
C THR A 86 -4.24 19.32 -3.35
N GLU A 87 -3.66 20.51 -3.23
CA GLU A 87 -3.36 21.35 -4.40
C GLU A 87 -2.34 20.68 -5.34
N ARG A 88 -1.26 20.13 -4.79
CA ARG A 88 -0.24 19.41 -5.57
C ARG A 88 -0.83 18.18 -6.25
N PHE A 89 -1.75 17.48 -5.59
CA PHE A 89 -2.46 16.35 -6.15
C PHE A 89 -3.34 16.75 -7.34
N TYR A 90 -4.21 17.75 -7.18
CA TYR A 90 -5.05 18.22 -8.28
C TYR A 90 -4.23 18.76 -9.44
N ARG A 91 -3.15 19.50 -9.18
CA ARG A 91 -2.21 19.94 -10.22
C ARG A 91 -1.57 18.76 -10.95
N THR A 92 -1.29 17.65 -10.28
CA THR A 92 -0.61 16.50 -10.89
C THR A 92 -1.59 15.59 -11.66
N ILE A 93 -2.80 15.37 -11.14
CA ILE A 93 -3.77 14.46 -11.76
C ILE A 93 -4.57 15.09 -12.91
N VAL A 94 -4.69 16.42 -12.94
CA VAL A 94 -5.45 17.16 -13.97
C VAL A 94 -4.56 17.51 -15.19
N TYR A 95 -3.23 17.52 -15.04
CA TYR A 95 -2.32 18.04 -16.07
C TYR A 95 -1.83 17.05 -17.14
N PRO A 96 -2.58 15.97 -17.41
CA PRO A 96 -2.87 15.60 -18.78
C PRO A 96 -4.35 15.83 -19.05
N VAL A 97 -4.65 16.89 -19.82
CA VAL A 97 -6.00 17.43 -20.14
C VAL A 97 -6.94 16.40 -20.81
N TYR A 98 -6.46 15.19 -21.14
CA TYR A 98 -7.22 14.14 -21.83
C TYR A 98 -7.05 12.72 -21.24
N GLY A 99 -6.49 12.59 -20.03
CA GLY A 99 -6.33 11.27 -19.39
C GLY A 99 -7.57 10.82 -18.62
N ASN A 100 -7.94 9.54 -18.73
CA ASN A 100 -8.88 8.91 -17.81
C ASN A 100 -8.36 9.08 -16.37
N LYS A 101 -9.12 9.76 -15.50
CA LYS A 101 -8.78 10.00 -14.08
C LYS A 101 -9.12 8.77 -13.22
N ASN A 102 -8.81 7.59 -13.73
CA ASN A 102 -9.11 6.32 -13.10
C ASN A 102 -8.23 6.05 -11.89
N TRP A 103 -8.53 4.97 -11.16
CA TRP A 103 -7.78 4.59 -9.97
C TRP A 103 -6.30 4.31 -10.26
N SER A 104 -5.98 3.77 -11.44
CA SER A 104 -4.59 3.56 -11.86
C SER A 104 -3.81 4.88 -11.89
N GLN A 105 -4.41 5.92 -12.47
CA GLN A 105 -3.80 7.23 -12.56
C GLN A 105 -3.69 7.93 -11.21
N VAL A 106 -4.65 7.70 -10.30
CA VAL A 106 -4.55 8.14 -8.90
C VAL A 106 -3.32 7.53 -8.22
N LYS A 107 -3.09 6.22 -8.37
CA LYS A 107 -1.92 5.54 -7.79
C LYS A 107 -0.60 6.09 -8.34
N ILE A 108 -0.51 6.33 -9.66
CA ILE A 108 0.67 6.93 -10.29
C ILE A 108 0.92 8.34 -9.74
N CYS A 109 -0.14 9.16 -9.64
CA CYS A 109 -0.07 10.51 -9.08
C CYS A 109 0.48 10.51 -7.64
N LEU A 110 -0.06 9.63 -6.77
CA LEU A 110 0.42 9.48 -5.39
C LEU A 110 1.87 9.02 -5.34
N SER A 111 2.24 8.04 -6.17
CA SER A 111 3.61 7.54 -6.27
C SER A 111 4.60 8.68 -6.57
N ASN A 112 4.25 9.56 -7.49
CA ASN A 112 5.05 10.72 -7.88
C ASN A 112 5.10 11.80 -6.78
N ILE A 113 3.98 12.08 -6.11
CA ILE A 113 3.92 13.09 -5.04
C ILE A 113 4.82 12.72 -3.88
N PHE A 114 4.73 11.46 -3.45
CA PHE A 114 5.53 10.90 -2.34
C PHE A 114 6.90 10.41 -2.76
N ARG A 115 7.23 10.50 -4.06
CA ARG A 115 8.52 10.07 -4.62
C ARG A 115 8.82 8.60 -4.25
N LEU A 116 7.81 7.73 -4.28
CA LEU A 116 7.97 6.31 -3.98
C LEU A 116 9.08 5.63 -4.80
N PRO A 117 9.28 5.96 -6.11
CA PRO A 117 10.38 5.39 -6.87
C PRO A 117 11.77 5.76 -6.34
N LEU A 118 11.93 6.94 -5.71
CA LEU A 118 13.23 7.38 -5.17
C LEU A 118 13.60 6.66 -3.88
N ILE A 119 12.60 6.19 -3.12
CA ILE A 119 12.80 5.44 -1.87
C ILE A 119 12.73 3.93 -2.08
N GLN A 120 12.48 3.47 -3.30
CA GLN A 120 12.31 2.05 -3.62
C GLN A 120 13.58 1.26 -3.31
N ALA A 121 14.75 1.78 -3.66
CA ALA A 121 16.04 1.14 -3.36
C ALA A 121 16.24 0.97 -1.84
N ASP A 122 16.02 2.02 -1.05
CA ASP A 122 16.10 1.94 0.42
C ASP A 122 15.13 0.91 1.01
N VAL A 123 13.94 0.78 0.42
CA VAL A 123 12.94 -0.21 0.84
C VAL A 123 13.37 -1.63 0.47
N VAL A 124 13.96 -1.84 -0.71
CA VAL A 124 14.55 -3.12 -1.12
C VAL A 124 15.64 -3.51 -0.12
N GLU A 125 16.58 -2.62 0.20
CA GLU A 125 17.62 -2.89 1.19
C GLU A 125 17.04 -3.32 2.54
N LYS A 126 16.00 -2.63 3.00
CA LYS A 126 15.28 -2.98 4.24
C LYS A 126 14.56 -4.32 4.16
N LEU A 127 13.98 -4.66 3.01
CA LEU A 127 13.35 -5.96 2.78
C LEU A 127 14.36 -7.10 2.90
N TYR A 128 15.56 -6.95 2.32
CA TYR A 128 16.61 -7.96 2.40
C TYR A 128 17.32 -8.00 3.77
N ALA A 129 17.24 -6.93 4.55
CA ALA A 129 17.77 -6.84 5.90
C ALA A 129 16.73 -7.10 7.01
N VAL A 130 15.50 -7.47 6.64
CA VAL A 130 14.38 -7.57 7.57
C VAL A 130 14.61 -8.66 8.61
N LYS A 131 14.39 -8.33 9.88
CA LYS A 131 14.47 -9.23 11.04
C LYS A 131 13.30 -8.95 11.97
N PRO A 132 12.77 -9.98 12.66
CA PRO A 132 11.73 -9.75 13.66
C PRO A 132 12.32 -8.95 14.83
N LEU A 133 11.58 -7.97 15.32
CA LEU A 133 11.97 -7.28 16.56
C LEU A 133 11.80 -8.22 17.77
N PRO A 134 12.53 -8.01 18.88
CA PRO A 134 12.47 -8.90 20.04
C PRO A 134 11.07 -9.12 20.64
N SER A 135 10.14 -8.20 20.42
CA SER A 135 8.75 -8.27 20.90
C SER A 135 7.72 -8.47 19.79
N GLU A 136 8.16 -8.68 18.55
CA GLU A 136 7.28 -8.77 17.39
C GLU A 136 6.78 -10.21 17.21
N ASP A 137 5.47 -10.42 17.18
CA ASP A 137 4.89 -11.73 16.91
C ASP A 137 4.93 -12.08 15.41
N GLY A 138 4.67 -13.35 15.06
CA GLY A 138 4.71 -13.82 13.67
C GLY A 138 3.75 -13.08 12.74
N ARG A 139 2.63 -12.58 13.30
CA ARG A 139 1.64 -11.80 12.57
C ARG A 139 2.17 -10.42 12.20
N THR A 140 2.69 -9.69 13.17
CA THR A 140 3.23 -8.35 12.99
C THR A 140 4.44 -8.40 12.05
N TYR A 141 5.30 -9.39 12.23
CA TYR A 141 6.45 -9.61 11.35
C TYR A 141 6.03 -9.93 9.91
N GLY A 142 5.04 -10.81 9.73
CA GLY A 142 4.49 -11.12 8.41
C GLY A 142 3.84 -9.90 7.73
N ASP A 143 3.10 -9.09 8.48
CA ASP A 143 2.52 -7.83 7.97
C ASP A 143 3.62 -6.82 7.59
N HIS A 144 4.71 -6.77 8.35
CA HIS A 144 5.88 -5.94 8.05
C HIS A 144 6.54 -6.36 6.72
N ILE A 145 6.81 -7.66 6.52
CA ILE A 145 7.38 -8.19 5.28
C ILE A 145 6.46 -7.93 4.09
N LYS A 146 5.16 -8.21 4.22
CA LYS A 146 4.17 -7.98 3.15
C LYS A 146 4.21 -6.55 2.65
N MET A 147 4.32 -5.61 3.59
CA MET A 147 4.36 -4.20 3.26
C MET A 147 5.67 -3.81 2.59
N LEU A 148 6.82 -4.29 3.09
CA LEU A 148 8.13 -4.04 2.46
C LEU A 148 8.18 -4.62 1.05
N LEU A 149 7.69 -5.85 0.85
CA LEU A 149 7.59 -6.50 -0.45
C LEU A 149 6.79 -5.64 -1.43
N LYS A 150 5.57 -5.23 -1.04
CA LYS A 150 4.74 -4.37 -1.87
C LYS A 150 5.41 -3.03 -2.20
N ALA A 151 6.08 -2.43 -1.23
CA ALA A 151 6.76 -1.15 -1.37
C ALA A 151 8.02 -1.22 -2.24
N SER A 152 8.73 -2.35 -2.17
CA SER A 152 9.93 -2.60 -2.95
C SER A 152 9.64 -2.86 -4.43
N GLY A 153 8.43 -3.35 -4.75
CA GLY A 153 8.09 -3.80 -6.10
C GLY A 153 8.80 -5.10 -6.52
N GLU A 154 9.47 -5.77 -5.59
CA GLU A 154 10.14 -7.05 -5.82
C GLU A 154 9.13 -8.16 -6.18
N ASP A 155 9.60 -9.15 -6.93
CA ASP A 155 8.83 -10.33 -7.26
C ASP A 155 8.66 -11.22 -6.02
N ASP A 156 7.39 -11.51 -5.68
CA ASP A 156 7.00 -12.39 -4.59
C ASP A 156 7.55 -13.83 -4.75
N ARG A 157 7.93 -14.23 -5.96
CA ARG A 157 8.48 -15.56 -6.28
C ARG A 157 10.00 -15.65 -6.16
N HIS A 158 10.69 -14.59 -5.73
CA HIS A 158 12.15 -14.54 -5.71
C HIS A 158 12.74 -15.53 -4.67
N PRO A 159 13.40 -16.63 -5.07
CA PRO A 159 13.84 -17.67 -4.12
C PRO A 159 14.85 -17.15 -3.08
N ALA A 160 15.78 -16.27 -3.50
CA ALA A 160 16.75 -15.70 -2.56
C ALA A 160 16.09 -14.84 -1.46
N LEU A 161 14.98 -14.16 -1.77
CA LEU A 161 14.24 -13.36 -0.79
C LEU A 161 13.54 -14.26 0.22
N ILE A 162 12.89 -15.34 -0.24
CA ILE A 162 12.31 -16.37 0.63
C ILE A 162 13.37 -16.92 1.57
N SER A 163 14.53 -17.34 1.04
CA SER A 163 15.64 -17.85 1.85
C SER A 163 16.17 -16.83 2.85
N ARG A 164 16.18 -15.53 2.52
CA ARG A 164 16.58 -14.48 3.47
C ARG A 164 15.57 -14.26 4.58
N ILE A 165 14.29 -14.26 4.27
CA ILE A 165 13.24 -14.14 5.29
C ILE A 165 13.27 -15.35 6.23
N LEU A 166 13.48 -16.56 5.71
CA LEU A 166 13.64 -17.76 6.55
C LEU A 166 14.88 -17.71 7.44
N ALA A 167 16.00 -17.20 6.89
CA ALA A 167 17.24 -17.07 7.63
C ALA A 167 17.19 -15.99 8.71
N SER A 168 16.29 -15.01 8.60
CA SER A 168 16.12 -13.97 9.61
C SER A 168 15.20 -14.36 10.77
N LEU A 169 14.44 -15.44 10.64
CA LEU A 169 13.66 -16.00 11.75
C LEU A 169 14.59 -16.60 12.83
N PRO A 170 14.19 -16.53 14.12
CA PRO A 170 14.77 -17.35 15.18
C PRO A 170 14.68 -18.84 14.84
N ASP A 171 15.54 -19.66 15.44
CA ASP A 171 15.62 -21.09 15.13
C ASP A 171 14.28 -21.79 15.36
N ALA A 172 13.57 -21.50 16.46
CA ALA A 172 12.23 -22.02 16.72
C ALA A 172 11.22 -21.66 15.62
N GLY A 173 11.19 -20.39 15.19
CA GLY A 173 10.35 -19.93 14.08
C GLY A 173 10.72 -20.63 12.76
N ARG A 174 12.01 -20.80 12.48
CA ARG A 174 12.49 -21.50 11.28
C ARG A 174 12.09 -22.97 11.27
N GLU A 175 12.22 -23.66 12.40
CA GLU A 175 11.78 -25.05 12.56
C GLU A 175 10.28 -25.20 12.33
N ILE A 176 9.45 -24.29 12.87
CA ILE A 176 8.00 -24.29 12.64
C ILE A 176 7.67 -24.19 11.14
N VAL A 177 8.37 -23.32 10.42
CA VAL A 177 8.19 -23.18 8.97
C VAL A 177 8.64 -24.45 8.23
N ILE A 178 9.82 -24.98 8.54
CA ILE A 178 10.32 -26.22 7.89
C ILE A 178 9.36 -27.39 8.17
N ASN A 179 8.84 -27.53 9.38
CA ASN A 179 7.87 -28.57 9.72
C ASN A 179 6.57 -28.45 8.90
N LYS A 180 6.17 -27.23 8.53
CA LYS A 180 4.98 -27.00 7.69
C LYS A 180 5.23 -27.32 6.22
N PHE A 181 6.35 -26.86 5.67
CA PHE A 181 6.60 -26.88 4.23
C PHE A 181 7.51 -28.05 3.79
N GLY A 182 8.10 -28.79 4.74
CA GLY A 182 9.05 -29.87 4.51
C GLY A 182 10.47 -29.36 4.23
N SER A 183 10.61 -28.37 3.35
CA SER A 183 11.90 -27.74 3.07
C SER A 183 11.74 -26.27 2.60
N PRO A 184 12.79 -25.44 2.72
CA PRO A 184 12.78 -24.07 2.19
C PRO A 184 12.43 -23.97 0.69
N GLU A 185 12.87 -24.94 -0.11
CA GLU A 185 12.65 -24.98 -1.57
C GLU A 185 11.19 -25.24 -1.93
N SER A 186 10.40 -25.76 -0.98
CA SER A 186 8.98 -26.06 -1.18
C SER A 186 8.09 -24.82 -1.09
N ILE A 187 8.63 -23.69 -0.61
CA ILE A 187 7.94 -22.41 -0.49
C ILE A 187 8.03 -21.67 -1.83
N LYS A 188 6.89 -21.43 -2.48
CA LYS A 188 6.88 -20.86 -3.85
C LYS A 188 6.85 -19.35 -3.87
N THR A 189 6.29 -18.73 -2.82
CA THR A 189 6.19 -17.28 -2.73
C THR A 189 6.45 -16.77 -1.32
N VAL A 190 6.89 -15.51 -1.20
CA VAL A 190 6.94 -14.81 0.09
C VAL A 190 5.53 -14.66 0.66
N GLY A 191 4.51 -14.52 -0.19
CA GLY A 191 3.10 -14.48 0.20
C GLY A 191 2.64 -15.74 0.94
N GLU A 192 3.02 -16.94 0.48
CA GLU A 192 2.73 -18.22 1.16
C GLU A 192 3.39 -18.26 2.54
N LEU A 193 4.67 -17.88 2.62
CA LEU A 193 5.42 -17.81 3.86
C LEU A 193 4.80 -16.82 4.85
N VAL A 194 4.50 -15.61 4.40
CA VAL A 194 3.85 -14.57 5.21
C VAL A 194 2.46 -15.00 5.68
N HIS A 195 1.67 -15.64 4.81
CA HIS A 195 0.35 -16.14 5.20
C HIS A 195 0.45 -17.17 6.32
N PHE A 196 1.42 -18.07 6.24
CA PHE A 196 1.70 -19.04 7.30
C PHE A 196 2.13 -18.35 8.60
N MET A 197 3.11 -17.44 8.56
CA MET A 197 3.58 -16.71 9.75
C MET A 197 2.45 -15.94 10.44
N ARG A 198 1.53 -15.34 9.66
CA ARG A 198 0.35 -14.63 10.21
C ARG A 198 -0.65 -15.53 10.91
N SER A 199 -0.60 -16.83 10.63
CA SER A 199 -1.46 -17.84 11.25
C SER A 199 -0.81 -18.50 12.47
N TYR A 200 0.48 -18.22 12.73
CA TYR A 200 1.26 -18.77 13.83
C TYR A 200 1.99 -17.64 14.58
N PRO A 201 1.36 -17.05 15.62
CA PRO A 201 1.92 -15.89 16.32
C PRO A 201 3.24 -16.17 17.05
N SER A 202 3.49 -17.42 17.47
CA SER A 202 4.74 -17.81 18.13
C SER A 202 5.82 -18.09 17.09
N ILE A 203 6.73 -17.13 16.89
CA ILE A 203 7.95 -17.27 16.08
C ILE A 203 9.23 -17.16 16.92
N HIS A 204 9.08 -16.95 18.23
CA HIS A 204 10.14 -16.95 19.24
C HIS A 204 10.13 -18.26 20.02
#